data_AF-K0I9C8-F1
#
_entry.id   AF-K0I9C8-F1
#
_cell.length_a   1.000
_cell.length_b   1.000
_cell.length_c   1.000
_cell.angle_alpha   90.00
_cell.angle_beta   90.00
_cell.angle_gamma   90.00
#
_symmetry.space_group_name_H-M   'P 1'
#
loop_
_entity.id
_entity.type
_entity.pdbx_description
1 polymer ?
#
loop_
_entity_poly.entity_id
_entity_poly.type
_entity_poly.pdbx_seq_one_letter_code
_entity_poly.pdbx_strand_id
1 'polypeptide(L)'
;MTCKGICVRHRAPKPTNAGRYSTGQKRCQVCEIFIKWDGLWCPCCGYRLRTKPRNLKYKAKLREKMIHGKSLLAKIPLAIEKE
;
A
#
# COMPACT_ATOMS: atom_id res chain seq x y z
N MET A 1 -0.62 15.73 16.35
CA MET A 1 0.46 16.05 15.38
C MET A 1 -0.19 16.58 14.11
N THR A 2 0.20 17.78 13.67
CA THR A 2 -0.46 18.49 12.56
C THR A 2 0.30 18.27 11.26
N CYS A 3 -0.40 18.29 10.13
CA CYS A 3 0.22 18.23 8.80
C CYS A 3 1.08 19.49 8.55
N LYS A 4 2.34 19.31 8.16
CA LYS A 4 3.29 20.36 7.77
C LYS A 4 3.33 20.66 6.24
N GLY A 5 2.46 20.03 5.44
CA GLY A 5 2.42 20.22 3.98
C GLY A 5 3.52 19.52 3.16
N ILE A 6 4.58 19.00 3.78
CA ILE A 6 5.73 18.35 3.09
C ILE A 6 5.29 17.15 2.22
N CYS A 7 4.28 16.41 2.68
CA CYS A 7 3.82 15.19 2.03
C CYS A 7 3.15 15.44 0.65
N VAL A 8 2.83 16.69 0.30
CA VAL A 8 2.26 17.05 -1.02
C VAL A 8 3.23 16.72 -2.15
N ARG A 9 4.55 16.83 -1.93
CA ARG A 9 5.59 16.47 -2.91
C ARG A 9 5.59 14.98 -3.28
N HIS A 10 5.11 14.14 -2.37
CA HIS A 10 5.03 12.69 -2.55
C HIS A 10 3.60 12.22 -2.89
N ARG A 11 2.69 13.16 -3.20
CA ARG A 11 1.29 12.87 -3.48
C ARG A 11 1.18 11.93 -4.68
N ALA A 12 0.52 10.80 -4.48
CA ALA A 12 0.26 9.85 -5.54
C ALA A 12 -1.04 10.24 -6.28
N PRO A 13 -1.02 10.30 -7.63
CA PRO A 13 -2.23 10.54 -8.42
C PRO A 13 -3.19 9.35 -8.32
N LYS A 14 -4.48 9.59 -8.61
CA LYS A 14 -5.49 8.53 -8.65
C LYS A 14 -5.14 7.57 -9.81
N PRO A 15 -4.95 6.27 -9.55
CA PRO A 15 -4.75 5.29 -10.63
C PRO A 15 -6.04 5.11 -11.44
N THR A 16 -5.90 5.00 -12.77
CA THR A 16 -7.03 4.94 -13.72
C THR A 16 -7.79 3.62 -13.66
N ASN A 17 -7.09 2.48 -13.54
CA ASN A 17 -7.70 1.14 -13.62
C ASN A 17 -7.44 0.23 -12.41
N ALA A 18 -6.81 0.74 -11.34
CA ALA A 18 -6.41 -0.06 -10.19
C ALA A 18 -6.85 0.56 -8.85
N GLY A 19 -6.95 -0.26 -7.80
CA GLY A 19 -7.18 0.24 -6.45
C GLY A 19 -5.92 0.90 -5.90
N ARG A 20 -6.04 2.05 -5.21
CA ARG A 20 -4.88 2.77 -4.62
C ARG A 20 -3.98 1.89 -3.75
N TYR A 21 -4.59 1.03 -2.93
CA TYR A 21 -3.82 0.09 -2.09
C TYR A 21 -3.18 -1.05 -2.88
N SER A 22 -3.78 -1.45 -4.00
CA SER A 22 -3.23 -2.48 -4.88
C SER A 22 -2.00 -1.98 -5.64
N THR A 23 -1.92 -0.68 -5.92
CA THR A 23 -0.76 -0.04 -6.57
C THR A 23 0.33 0.37 -5.58
N GLY A 24 0.22 -0.02 -4.31
CA GLY A 24 1.20 0.31 -3.27
C GLY A 24 1.11 1.75 -2.75
N GLN A 25 0.09 2.52 -3.13
CA GLN A 25 -0.13 3.85 -2.55
C GLN A 25 -0.62 3.70 -1.11
N LYS A 26 -0.06 4.53 -0.22
CA LYS A 26 -0.37 4.50 1.21
C LYS A 26 -1.13 5.77 1.58
N ARG A 27 -2.12 5.67 2.48
CA ARG A 27 -2.87 6.83 2.96
C ARG A 27 -2.38 7.27 4.33
N CYS A 28 -2.02 8.53 4.48
CA CYS A 28 -1.85 9.14 5.79
C CYS A 28 -3.22 9.49 6.40
N GLN A 29 -3.46 9.14 7.66
CA GLN A 29 -4.74 9.45 8.31
C GLN A 29 -4.82 10.90 8.81
N VAL A 30 -3.66 11.50 9.12
CA VAL A 30 -3.56 12.91 9.59
C VAL A 30 -3.54 13.89 8.42
N CYS A 31 -2.71 13.62 7.40
CA CYS A 31 -2.62 14.49 6.23
C CYS A 31 -3.72 14.19 5.19
N GLU A 32 -4.47 13.11 5.39
CA GLU A 32 -5.55 12.62 4.51
C GLU A 32 -5.22 12.35 3.04
N ILE A 33 -3.97 12.54 2.64
CA ILE A 33 -3.51 12.29 1.28
C ILE A 33 -2.99 10.87 1.06
N PHE A 34 -2.99 10.46 -0.21
CA PHE A 34 -2.30 9.28 -0.69
C PHE A 34 -0.90 9.66 -1.15
N ILE A 35 0.11 8.92 -0.69
CA ILE A 35 1.50 9.12 -1.06
C ILE A 35 2.13 7.82 -1.56
N LYS A 36 3.10 7.95 -2.46
CA LYS A 36 4.01 6.86 -2.82
C LYS A 36 5.28 7.06 -2.00
N TRP A 37 5.47 6.21 -1.00
CA TRP A 37 6.56 6.31 -0.04
C TRP A 37 6.99 4.92 0.39
N ASP A 38 8.29 4.65 0.40
CA ASP A 38 8.81 3.32 0.76
C ASP A 38 8.67 3.06 2.26
N GLY A 39 8.80 4.10 3.10
CA GLY A 39 8.67 4.00 4.55
C GLY A 39 7.25 3.67 5.06
N LEU A 40 7.18 3.27 6.33
CA LEU A 40 5.94 3.01 7.07
C LEU A 40 5.30 4.27 7.67
N TRP A 41 6.07 5.34 7.76
CA TRP A 41 5.70 6.58 8.45
C TRP A 41 5.60 7.74 7.46
N CYS A 42 4.65 8.64 7.70
CA CYS A 42 4.48 9.82 6.87
C CYS A 42 5.66 10.78 7.06
N PRO A 43 6.34 11.24 5.99
CA PRO A 43 7.46 12.18 6.10
C PRO A 43 7.06 13.57 6.62
N CYS A 44 5.75 13.85 6.72
CA CYS A 44 5.21 15.16 7.08
C CYS A 44 4.77 15.23 8.55
N CYS A 45 3.90 14.31 8.97
CA CYS A 45 3.32 14.30 10.32
C CYS A 45 3.86 13.18 11.20
N GLY A 46 4.72 12.31 10.67
CA GLY A 46 5.23 11.14 11.40
C GLY A 46 4.19 10.06 11.68
N TYR A 47 2.93 10.20 11.22
CA TYR A 47 1.89 9.20 11.47
C TYR A 47 2.07 7.95 10.61
N ARG A 48 1.76 6.78 11.15
CA ARG A 48 1.87 5.49 10.44
C ARG A 48 0.92 5.46 9.24
N LEU A 49 1.47 5.15 8.06
CA LEU A 49 0.72 5.11 6.81
C LEU A 49 -0.13 3.84 6.74
N ARG A 50 -1.37 3.98 6.26
CA ARG A 50 -2.27 2.85 6.05
C ARG A 50 -2.04 2.24 4.67
N THR A 51 -1.76 0.93 4.67
CA THR A 51 -1.61 0.09 3.47
C THR A 51 -2.86 -0.73 3.16
N LYS A 52 -3.82 -0.77 4.09
CA LYS A 52 -5.07 -1.54 3.97
C LYS A 52 -6.28 -0.62 4.13
N PRO A 53 -7.36 -0.86 3.37
CA PRO A 53 -8.62 -0.15 3.55
C PRO A 53 -9.26 -0.47 4.90
N ARG A 54 -10.03 0.47 5.45
CA ARG A 54 -10.71 0.33 6.74
C ARG A 54 -11.92 -0.60 6.67
N ASN A 55 -12.63 -0.59 5.54
CA ASN A 55 -13.87 -1.34 5.37
C ASN A 55 -13.59 -2.83 5.10
N LEU A 56 -14.25 -3.71 5.88
CA LEU A 56 -14.09 -5.17 5.78
C LEU A 56 -14.36 -5.70 4.37
N LYS A 57 -15.40 -5.21 3.70
CA LYS A 57 -15.76 -5.56 2.30
C LYS A 57 -14.62 -5.29 1.32
N TYR A 58 -13.95 -4.14 1.45
CA TYR A 58 -12.81 -3.78 0.59
C TYR A 58 -11.51 -4.48 1.01
N LYS A 59 -11.37 -4.84 2.29
CA LYS A 59 -10.26 -5.65 2.81
C LYS A 59 -10.33 -7.09 2.27
N ALA A 60 -11.53 -7.66 2.14
CA ALA A 60 -11.75 -8.96 1.49
C ALA A 60 -11.37 -8.91 0.00
N LYS A 61 -11.92 -7.96 -0.77
CA LYS A 61 -11.57 -7.77 -2.20
C LYS A 61 -10.08 -7.55 -2.45
N LEU A 62 -9.38 -6.82 -1.58
CA LEU A 62 -7.94 -6.62 -1.69
C LEU A 62 -7.16 -7.93 -1.45
N ARG A 63 -7.58 -8.75 -0.49
CA ARG A 63 -6.98 -10.06 -0.21
C ARG A 63 -7.18 -11.03 -1.37
N GLU A 64 -8.39 -11.07 -1.94
CA GLU A 64 -8.71 -11.91 -3.09
C GLU A 64 -7.80 -11.60 -4.30
N LYS A 65 -7.59 -10.30 -4.59
CA LYS A 65 -6.65 -9.85 -5.63
C LYS A 65 -5.18 -10.18 -5.31
N MET A 66 -4.77 -10.10 -4.06
CA MET A 66 -3.41 -10.48 -3.64
C MET A 66 -3.16 -12.00 -3.74
N ILE A 67 -4.19 -12.83 -3.50
CA ILE A 67 -4.10 -14.29 -3.63
C ILE A 67 -3.99 -14.68 -5.11
N HIS A 68 -4.78 -14.05 -6.00
CA HIS A 68 -4.67 -14.30 -7.44
C HIS A 68 -3.32 -13.85 -8.01
N GLY A 69 -2.77 -12.72 -7.54
CA GLY A 69 -1.42 -12.26 -7.90
C GLY A 69 -0.27 -13.15 -7.37
N LYS A 70 -0.49 -13.90 -6.28
CA LYS A 70 0.50 -14.87 -5.77
C LYS A 70 0.62 -16.14 -6.62
N SER A 71 -0.39 -16.49 -7.42
CA SER A 71 -0.31 -17.68 -8.29
C SER A 71 0.73 -17.53 -9.41
N LEU A 72 1.16 -16.31 -9.75
CA LEU A 72 2.29 -16.07 -10.67
C LEU A 72 3.67 -16.09 -9.99
N LEU A 73 3.77 -15.72 -8.71
CA LEU A 73 5.03 -15.75 -7.94
C LEU A 73 5.35 -17.13 -7.34
N ALA A 74 4.38 -18.05 -7.31
CA ALA A 74 4.58 -19.42 -6.86
C ALA A 74 5.20 -20.35 -7.94
N LYS A 75 5.58 -19.83 -9.11
CA LYS A 75 6.26 -20.59 -10.17
C LYS A 75 7.78 -20.41 -10.21
N ILE A 76 8.39 -19.79 -9.20
CA ILE A 76 9.85 -19.87 -9.04
C ILE A 76 10.10 -21.15 -8.23
N PRO A 77 10.63 -22.23 -8.83
CA PRO A 77 11.04 -23.39 -8.07
C PRO A 77 12.26 -22.97 -7.24
N LEU A 78 12.06 -22.80 -5.94
CA LEU A 78 13.17 -22.78 -5.00
C LEU A 78 13.63 -24.24 -4.88
N ALA A 79 14.48 -24.65 -5.83
CA ALA A 79 15.40 -25.76 -5.59
C ALA A 79 16.36 -25.36 -4.45
N ILE A 80 16.91 -26.37 -3.77
CA ILE A 80 17.96 -26.35 -2.73
C ILE A 80 17.40 -26.52 -1.30
N GLU A 81 17.68 -27.53 -0.46
CA GLU A 81 18.43 -28.81 -0.46
C GLU A 81 17.87 -29.61 0.75
N LYS A 82 17.40 -30.87 0.58
CA LYS A 82 18.07 -32.13 0.98
C LYS A 82 18.67 -32.12 2.39
N GLU A 83 18.06 -32.83 3.35
CA GLU A 83 18.49 -34.15 3.90
C GLU A 83 17.42 -34.70 4.85
#